data_AF-A0A084U3N4-F1
#
_entry.id   AF-A0A084U3N4-F1
#
_cell.length_a   1.000
_cell.length_b   1.000
_cell.length_c   1.000
_cell.angle_alpha   90.00
_cell.angle_beta   90.00
_cell.angle_gamma   90.00
#
_symmetry.space_group_name_H-M   'P 1'
#
loop_
_entity.id
_entity.type
_entity.pdbx_description
1 polymer ?
#
loop_
_entity_poly.entity_id
_entity_poly.type
_entity_poly.pdbx_seq_one_letter_code
_entity_poly.pdbx_strand_id
1 'polypeptide(L)'
;MSMFKSKLQKKSEIDYNKQFTIDQLLADPKMLQIHAERLKAVYKDATDDFIRTQIDQIILKENAFNKIMQYLTSNFSFQIDATELDEFKKRFKAQFNETDETKLTELAKKLIMKGLVFEQVIAQNKLSIDDAQVKTYLDNYYKTTNQPINEYLNNKEKFEEIRNIILEEKTTQWLIQKFKVWIDLKTLVRFDGSGNEDNNKA
;
A
#
# COMPACT_ATOMS: atom_id res chain seq x y z
N MET A 1 0.23 13.93 -19.02
CA MET A 1 1.65 13.55 -19.27
C MET A 1 2.01 12.57 -18.17
N SER A 2 2.62 11.42 -18.49
CA SER A 2 3.04 10.45 -17.46
C SER A 2 4.06 11.13 -16.55
N MET A 3 3.94 10.92 -15.24
CA MET A 3 4.91 11.41 -14.26
C MET A 3 6.22 10.61 -14.30
N PHE A 4 6.23 9.47 -15.01
CA PHE A 4 7.37 8.57 -15.10
C PHE A 4 8.11 8.69 -16.44
N LYS A 5 9.44 8.62 -16.36
CA LYS A 5 10.32 8.42 -17.54
C LYS A 5 10.26 6.97 -18.02
N SER A 6 10.09 6.04 -17.09
CA SER A 6 9.88 4.61 -17.39
C SER A 6 8.59 4.35 -18.15
N LYS A 7 8.51 3.20 -18.81
CA LYS A 7 7.35 2.82 -19.62
C LYS A 7 6.79 1.47 -19.21
N LEU A 8 5.47 1.35 -19.34
CA LEU A 8 4.71 0.12 -19.21
C LEU A 8 4.12 -0.26 -20.56
N GLN A 9 4.16 -1.56 -20.88
CA GLN A 9 3.48 -2.13 -22.03
C GLN A 9 2.66 -3.34 -21.60
N LYS A 10 1.43 -3.42 -22.09
CA LYS A 10 0.51 -4.53 -21.84
C LYS A 10 0.98 -5.79 -22.57
N LYS A 11 1.14 -6.90 -21.83
CA LYS A 11 1.42 -8.23 -22.40
C LYS A 11 0.15 -9.02 -22.64
N SER A 12 -0.82 -8.90 -21.73
CA SER A 12 -2.07 -9.66 -21.78
C SER A 12 -3.22 -8.88 -21.15
N GLU A 13 -4.44 -9.32 -21.45
CA GLU A 13 -5.66 -8.78 -20.87
C GLU A 13 -5.76 -9.07 -19.38
N ILE A 14 -6.24 -8.10 -18.61
CA ILE A 14 -6.50 -8.29 -17.18
C ILE A 14 -7.84 -9.00 -17.05
N ASP A 15 -7.82 -10.25 -16.62
CA ASP A 15 -9.02 -10.94 -16.14
C ASP A 15 -9.39 -10.44 -14.74
N TYR A 16 -10.43 -9.60 -14.67
CA TYR A 16 -10.99 -9.09 -13.41
C TYR A 16 -11.88 -10.10 -12.68
N ASN A 17 -12.23 -11.23 -13.28
CA ASN A 17 -12.96 -12.31 -12.59
C ASN A 17 -12.02 -13.22 -11.79
N LYS A 18 -10.71 -13.05 -11.95
CA LYS A 18 -9.70 -13.77 -11.19
C LYS A 18 -9.95 -13.59 -9.68
N GLN A 19 -9.86 -14.71 -8.98
CA GLN A 19 -9.99 -14.76 -7.53
C GLN A 19 -8.62 -14.95 -6.90
N PHE A 20 -8.38 -14.26 -5.80
CA PHE A 20 -7.17 -14.39 -4.99
C PHE A 20 -7.52 -15.09 -3.69
N THR A 21 -6.60 -15.93 -3.22
CA THR A 21 -6.66 -16.52 -1.89
C THR A 21 -5.47 -16.04 -1.08
N ILE A 22 -5.74 -15.54 0.11
CA ILE A 22 -4.75 -15.23 1.13
C ILE A 22 -4.65 -16.45 2.04
N ASP A 23 -3.55 -17.16 1.89
CA ASP A 23 -3.18 -18.38 2.62
C ASP A 23 -2.24 -18.10 3.79
N GLN A 24 -1.61 -16.93 3.79
CA GLN A 24 -0.76 -16.44 4.86
C GLN A 24 -0.94 -14.92 4.99
N LEU A 25 -1.03 -14.44 6.23
CA LEU A 25 -0.96 -13.00 6.55
C LEU A 25 0.49 -12.64 6.83
N LEU A 26 1.09 -11.87 5.93
CA LEU A 26 2.43 -11.33 6.10
C LEU A 26 2.33 -9.93 6.71
N ALA A 27 3.05 -9.72 7.80
CA ALA A 27 3.18 -8.43 8.45
C ALA A 27 4.56 -8.35 9.12
N ASP A 28 5.27 -7.25 8.91
CA ASP A 28 6.51 -6.97 9.64
C ASP A 28 6.14 -6.38 11.02
N PRO A 29 6.48 -7.03 12.14
CA PRO A 29 6.16 -6.54 13.48
C PRO A 29 6.65 -5.11 13.73
N LYS A 30 7.81 -4.74 13.19
CA LYS A 30 8.37 -3.39 13.34
C LYS A 30 7.51 -2.36 12.62
N MET A 31 7.03 -2.69 11.43
CA MET A 31 6.12 -1.82 10.67
C MET A 31 4.78 -1.68 11.40
N LEU A 32 4.23 -2.77 11.93
CA LEU A 32 2.99 -2.72 12.70
C LEU A 32 3.11 -1.85 13.94
N GLN A 33 4.24 -1.92 14.65
CA GLN A 33 4.51 -1.05 15.80
C GLN A 33 4.54 0.42 15.37
N ILE A 34 5.24 0.76 14.30
CA ILE A 34 5.29 2.12 13.76
C ILE A 34 3.87 2.61 13.39
N HIS A 35 3.05 1.75 12.77
CA HIS A 35 1.66 2.09 12.45
C HIS A 35 0.83 2.31 13.71
N ALA A 36 0.98 1.46 14.73
CA ALA A 36 0.24 1.59 15.99
C ALA A 36 0.63 2.88 16.73
N GLU A 37 1.91 3.22 16.79
CA GLU A 37 2.41 4.47 17.37
C GLU A 37 1.86 5.70 16.64
N ARG A 38 1.84 5.68 15.30
CA ARG A 38 1.23 6.74 14.48
C ARG A 38 -0.26 6.89 14.75
N LEU A 39 -1.00 5.79 14.83
CA LEU A 39 -2.42 5.80 15.14
C LEU A 39 -2.68 6.37 16.54
N LYS A 40 -1.90 5.98 17.55
CA LYS A 40 -2.00 6.52 18.91
C LYS A 40 -1.66 8.01 18.98
N ALA A 41 -0.71 8.48 18.16
CA ALA A 41 -0.38 9.90 18.08
C ALA A 41 -1.51 10.75 17.44
N VAL A 42 -2.22 10.19 16.47
CA VAL A 42 -3.36 10.83 15.78
C VAL A 42 -4.64 10.77 16.62
N TYR A 43 -4.96 9.60 17.17
CA TYR A 43 -6.17 9.33 17.93
C TYR A 43 -5.83 9.21 19.42
N LYS A 44 -5.63 10.35 20.09
CA LYS A 44 -5.13 10.40 21.48
C LYS A 44 -6.01 9.67 22.50
N ASP A 45 -7.33 9.61 22.25
CA ASP A 45 -8.31 8.97 23.12
C ASP A 45 -8.80 7.62 22.59
N ALA A 46 -8.12 7.05 21.58
CA ALA A 46 -8.50 5.75 21.04
C ALA A 46 -8.25 4.62 22.05
N THR A 47 -9.19 3.69 22.11
CA THR A 47 -9.01 2.44 22.86
C THR A 47 -8.00 1.54 22.15
N ASP A 48 -7.35 0.65 22.91
CA ASP A 48 -6.45 -0.34 22.31
C ASP A 48 -7.19 -1.25 21.30
N ASP A 49 -8.47 -1.55 21.52
CA ASP A 49 -9.32 -2.30 20.58
C ASP A 49 -9.52 -1.57 19.25
N PHE A 50 -9.68 -0.24 19.28
CA PHE A 50 -9.73 0.57 18.06
C PHE A 50 -8.42 0.49 17.30
N ILE A 51 -7.29 0.68 17.99
CA ILE A 51 -5.96 0.60 17.38
C ILE A 51 -5.73 -0.78 16.76
N ARG A 52 -6.05 -1.85 17.49
CA ARG A 52 -5.94 -3.22 17.01
C ARG A 52 -6.78 -3.45 15.76
N THR A 53 -8.03 -2.99 15.75
CA THR A 53 -8.92 -3.11 14.58
C THR A 53 -8.34 -2.40 13.37
N GLN A 54 -7.75 -1.21 13.54
CA GLN A 54 -7.09 -0.49 12.45
C GLN A 54 -5.86 -1.23 11.93
N ILE A 55 -5.05 -1.81 12.82
CA ILE A 55 -3.91 -2.64 12.43
C ILE A 55 -4.38 -3.88 11.64
N ASP A 56 -5.40 -4.59 12.11
CA ASP A 56 -5.95 -5.75 11.41
C ASP A 56 -6.44 -5.37 10.00
N GLN A 57 -7.12 -4.22 9.86
CA GLN A 57 -7.54 -3.69 8.55
C GLN A 57 -6.35 -3.39 7.64
N ILE A 58 -5.26 -2.82 8.16
CA ILE A 58 -4.03 -2.56 7.40
C ILE A 58 -3.44 -3.88 6.89
N ILE A 59 -3.30 -4.88 7.76
CA ILE A 59 -2.73 -6.19 7.40
C ILE A 59 -3.55 -6.84 6.29
N LEU A 60 -4.87 -6.88 6.42
CA LEU A 60 -5.76 -7.47 5.41
C LEU A 60 -5.66 -6.71 4.08
N LYS A 61 -5.71 -5.38 4.12
CA LYS A 61 -5.62 -4.51 2.93
C LYS A 61 -4.30 -4.71 2.21
N GLU A 62 -3.18 -4.70 2.92
CA GLU A 62 -1.84 -4.87 2.34
C GLU A 62 -1.65 -6.25 1.70
N ASN A 63 -2.08 -7.32 2.39
CA ASN A 63 -1.96 -8.67 1.85
C ASN A 63 -2.82 -8.86 0.59
N ALA A 64 -4.05 -8.35 0.59
CA ALA A 64 -4.92 -8.37 -0.59
C ALA A 64 -4.30 -7.58 -1.75
N PHE A 65 -3.88 -6.34 -1.48
CA PHE A 65 -3.26 -5.46 -2.45
C PHE A 65 -2.00 -6.07 -3.07
N ASN A 66 -1.13 -6.67 -2.26
CA ASN A 66 0.10 -7.28 -2.72
C ASN A 66 -0.16 -8.44 -3.69
N LYS A 67 -1.13 -9.33 -3.39
CA LYS A 67 -1.50 -10.43 -4.30
C LYS A 67 -2.08 -9.90 -5.62
N ILE A 68 -2.93 -8.88 -5.56
CA ILE A 68 -3.49 -8.24 -6.76
C ILE A 68 -2.38 -7.59 -7.59
N MET A 69 -1.48 -6.84 -6.96
CA MET A 69 -0.38 -6.15 -7.65
C MET A 69 0.62 -7.12 -8.29
N GLN A 70 0.92 -8.24 -7.65
CA GLN A 70 1.74 -9.31 -8.25
C GLN A 70 1.11 -9.81 -9.55
N TYR A 71 -0.20 -10.06 -9.55
CA TYR A 71 -0.91 -10.43 -10.77
C TYR A 71 -0.88 -9.31 -11.81
N LEU A 72 -1.26 -8.08 -11.44
CA LEU A 72 -1.28 -6.96 -12.38
C LEU A 72 0.10 -6.78 -13.05
N THR A 73 1.16 -6.71 -12.26
CA THR A 73 2.53 -6.56 -12.78
C THR A 73 2.97 -7.72 -13.68
N SER A 74 2.50 -8.96 -13.46
CA SER A 74 2.78 -10.07 -14.37
C SER A 74 2.17 -9.90 -15.77
N ASN A 75 1.08 -9.13 -15.89
CA ASN A 75 0.40 -8.87 -17.16
C ASN A 75 1.05 -7.72 -17.97
N PHE A 76 2.15 -7.12 -17.45
CA PHE A 76 2.87 -6.02 -18.09
C PHE A 76 4.36 -6.33 -18.29
N SER A 77 4.97 -5.67 -19.28
CA SER A 77 6.41 -5.46 -19.38
C SER A 77 6.74 -4.04 -18.98
N PHE A 78 7.89 -3.89 -18.31
CA PHE A 78 8.36 -2.61 -17.82
C PHE A 78 9.73 -2.31 -18.43
N GLN A 79 9.85 -1.13 -19.02
CA GLN A 79 11.13 -0.55 -19.41
C GLN A 79 11.47 0.52 -18.38
N ILE A 80 12.32 0.15 -17.43
CA ILE A 80 12.72 1.03 -16.32
C ILE A 80 13.86 1.94 -16.79
N ASP A 81 13.66 3.25 -16.71
CA ASP A 81 14.68 4.24 -16.98
C ASP A 81 15.74 4.23 -15.86
N ALA A 82 17.02 4.20 -16.25
CA ALA A 82 18.12 4.09 -15.30
C ALA A 82 18.28 5.35 -14.44
N THR A 83 18.00 6.53 -15.00
CA THR A 83 18.14 7.81 -14.29
C THR A 83 17.04 7.92 -13.24
N GLU A 84 15.80 7.58 -13.61
CA GLU A 84 14.67 7.50 -12.69
C GLU A 84 14.91 6.48 -11.58
N LEU A 85 15.43 5.30 -11.92
CA LEU A 85 15.78 4.28 -10.93
C LEU A 85 16.76 4.81 -9.88
N ASP A 86 17.81 5.52 -10.31
CA ASP A 86 18.79 6.11 -9.40
C ASP A 86 18.22 7.28 -8.58
N GLU A 87 17.33 8.09 -9.15
CA GLU A 87 16.61 9.14 -8.41
C GLU A 87 15.78 8.54 -7.26
N PHE A 88 15.04 7.45 -7.52
CA PHE A 88 14.28 6.75 -6.49
C PHE A 88 15.19 6.12 -5.42
N LYS A 89 16.29 5.48 -5.83
CA LYS A 89 17.27 4.90 -4.87
C LYS A 89 17.85 5.97 -3.94
N LYS A 90 18.21 7.15 -4.47
CA LYS A 90 18.71 8.28 -3.65
C LYS A 90 17.67 8.75 -2.63
N ARG A 91 16.40 8.88 -3.04
CA ARG A 91 15.29 9.23 -2.13
C ARG A 91 15.12 8.20 -1.02
N PHE A 92 15.14 6.91 -1.36
CA PHE A 92 15.04 5.82 -0.40
C PHE A 92 16.20 5.80 0.60
N LYS A 93 17.43 5.94 0.12
CA LYS A 93 18.63 6.02 0.97
C LYS A 93 18.52 7.17 1.97
N ALA A 94 18.04 8.34 1.53
CA ALA A 94 17.85 9.51 2.39
C ALA A 94 16.71 9.33 3.41
N GLN A 95 15.63 8.63 3.04
CA GLN A 95 14.45 8.49 3.89
C GLN A 95 14.58 7.36 4.93
N PHE A 96 15.21 6.25 4.57
CA PHE A 96 15.23 5.03 5.40
C PHE A 96 16.62 4.64 5.90
N ASN A 97 17.67 5.40 5.56
CA ASN A 97 19.06 5.06 5.84
C ASN A 97 19.47 3.65 5.38
N GLU A 98 18.78 3.10 4.38
CA GLU A 98 19.12 1.82 3.77
C GLU A 98 20.38 1.99 2.89
N THR A 99 21.35 1.10 3.08
CA THR A 99 22.65 1.15 2.40
C THR A 99 22.90 -0.07 1.52
N ASP A 100 22.06 -1.10 1.62
CA ASP A 100 22.10 -2.27 0.76
C ASP A 100 21.59 -1.92 -0.65
N GLU A 101 22.52 -1.89 -1.60
CA GLU A 101 22.28 -1.50 -2.98
C GLU A 101 21.28 -2.42 -3.71
N THR A 102 21.28 -3.71 -3.36
CA THR A 102 20.34 -4.68 -3.94
C THR A 102 18.93 -4.39 -3.47
N LYS A 103 18.75 -4.19 -2.16
CA LYS A 103 17.44 -3.83 -1.58
C LYS A 103 16.95 -2.49 -2.12
N LEU A 104 17.81 -1.47 -2.18
CA LEU A 104 17.47 -0.16 -2.75
C LEU A 104 16.96 -0.29 -4.19
N THR A 105 17.65 -1.08 -5.00
CA THR A 105 17.28 -1.31 -6.40
C THR A 105 15.93 -2.03 -6.51
N GLU A 106 15.69 -3.06 -5.70
CA GLU A 106 14.41 -3.78 -5.69
C GLU A 106 13.25 -2.89 -5.24
N LEU A 107 13.43 -2.10 -4.19
CA LEU A 107 12.42 -1.18 -3.68
C LEU A 107 12.09 -0.09 -4.70
N ALA A 108 13.11 0.50 -5.32
CA ALA A 108 12.93 1.51 -6.37
C ALA A 108 12.17 0.94 -7.58
N LYS A 109 12.54 -0.25 -8.06
CA LYS A 109 11.80 -0.93 -9.14
C LYS A 109 10.35 -1.19 -8.76
N LYS A 110 10.08 -1.69 -7.55
CA LYS A 110 8.71 -1.95 -7.07
C LYS A 110 7.86 -0.67 -7.06
N LEU A 111 8.41 0.46 -6.61
CA LEU A 111 7.68 1.73 -6.64
C LEU A 111 7.41 2.25 -8.05
N ILE A 112 8.40 2.20 -8.94
CA ILE A 112 8.22 2.63 -10.34
C ILE A 112 7.15 1.76 -11.02
N MET A 113 7.22 0.44 -10.84
CA MET A 113 6.23 -0.49 -11.39
C MET A 113 4.82 -0.23 -10.82
N LYS A 114 4.70 0.00 -9.51
CA LYS A 114 3.42 0.38 -8.88
C LYS A 114 2.86 1.66 -9.49
N GLY A 115 3.68 2.70 -9.59
CA GLY A 115 3.29 3.99 -10.16
C GLY A 115 2.79 3.87 -11.59
N LEU A 116 3.52 3.16 -12.45
CA LEU A 116 3.11 2.91 -13.84
C LEU A 116 1.80 2.12 -13.94
N VAL A 117 1.61 1.08 -13.11
CA VAL A 117 0.34 0.33 -13.06
C VAL A 117 -0.80 1.24 -12.58
N PHE A 118 -0.54 2.11 -11.60
CA PHE A 118 -1.54 3.05 -11.09
C PHE A 118 -1.94 4.07 -12.15
N GLU A 119 -1.00 4.67 -12.86
CA GLU A 119 -1.31 5.58 -13.98
C GLU A 119 -2.20 4.90 -15.03
N GLN A 120 -1.89 3.64 -15.36
CA GLN A 120 -2.69 2.85 -16.29
C GLN A 120 -4.12 2.63 -15.77
N VAL A 121 -4.26 2.19 -14.51
CA VAL A 121 -5.57 1.93 -13.88
C VAL A 121 -6.39 3.22 -13.77
N ILE A 122 -5.76 4.32 -13.34
CA ILE A 122 -6.38 5.64 -13.22
C ILE A 122 -6.89 6.10 -14.58
N ALA A 123 -6.06 6.03 -15.62
CA ALA A 123 -6.42 6.47 -16.96
C ALA A 123 -7.56 5.61 -17.56
N GLN A 124 -7.46 4.29 -17.46
CA GLN A 124 -8.47 3.37 -18.01
C GLN A 124 -9.83 3.52 -17.34
N ASN A 125 -9.85 3.77 -16.04
CA ASN A 125 -11.08 3.83 -15.24
C ASN A 125 -11.52 5.27 -14.94
N LYS A 126 -10.83 6.27 -15.51
CA LYS A 126 -11.11 7.70 -15.34
C LYS A 126 -11.22 8.09 -13.86
N LEU A 127 -10.32 7.55 -13.03
CA LEU A 127 -10.26 7.88 -11.62
C LEU A 127 -9.71 9.30 -11.48
N SER A 128 -10.36 10.10 -10.64
CA SER A 128 -9.94 11.46 -10.34
C SER A 128 -10.32 11.83 -8.91
N ILE A 129 -9.67 12.88 -8.40
CA ILE A 129 -9.99 13.55 -7.14
C ILE A 129 -10.18 15.02 -7.46
N ASP A 130 -11.35 15.55 -7.14
CA ASP A 130 -11.64 16.98 -7.27
C ASP A 130 -11.19 17.78 -6.04
N ASP A 131 -11.16 19.10 -6.16
CA ASP A 131 -10.70 20.00 -5.11
C ASP A 131 -11.57 19.93 -3.85
N ALA A 132 -12.86 19.66 -4.00
CA ALA A 132 -13.78 19.55 -2.86
C ALA A 132 -13.47 18.29 -2.03
N GLN A 133 -13.11 17.19 -2.69
CA GLN A 133 -12.64 15.97 -2.04
C GLN A 133 -11.32 16.19 -1.28
N VAL A 134 -10.37 16.93 -1.87
CA VAL A 134 -9.12 17.28 -1.18
C VAL A 134 -9.39 18.14 0.06
N LYS A 135 -10.23 19.17 -0.07
CA LYS A 135 -10.62 20.04 1.05
C LYS A 135 -11.32 19.25 2.15
N THR A 136 -12.25 18.37 1.79
CA THR A 136 -12.95 17.49 2.74
C THR A 136 -11.97 16.59 3.50
N TYR A 137 -10.98 16.04 2.80
CA TYR A 137 -9.93 15.24 3.42
C TYR A 137 -9.10 16.06 4.41
N LEU A 138 -8.64 17.26 4.02
CA LEU A 138 -7.88 18.16 4.88
C LEU A 138 -8.69 18.62 6.10
N ASP A 139 -9.97 18.95 5.92
CA ASP A 139 -10.86 19.32 7.02
C ASP A 139 -11.05 18.18 8.02
N ASN A 140 -11.20 16.95 7.53
CA ASN A 140 -11.28 15.76 8.40
C ASN A 140 -9.96 15.50 9.12
N TYR A 141 -8.82 15.68 8.43
CA TYR A 141 -7.50 15.61 9.05
C TYR A 141 -7.34 16.65 10.16
N TYR A 142 -7.74 17.91 9.93
CA TYR A 142 -7.74 18.97 10.94
C TYR A 142 -8.63 18.61 12.13
N LYS A 143 -9.88 18.18 11.89
CA LYS A 143 -10.81 17.78 12.96
C LYS A 143 -10.26 16.64 13.83
N THR A 144 -9.53 15.71 13.21
CA THR A 144 -8.99 14.52 13.89
C THR A 144 -7.70 14.83 14.66
N THR A 145 -6.79 15.61 14.06
CA THR A 145 -5.43 15.80 14.59
C THR A 145 -5.20 17.15 15.26
N ASN A 146 -6.10 18.10 15.03
CA ASN A 146 -5.95 19.52 15.35
C ASN A 146 -4.68 20.16 14.74
N GLN A 147 -4.10 19.56 13.69
CA GLN A 147 -2.91 20.06 13.01
C GLN A 147 -3.27 21.06 11.92
N PRO A 148 -2.66 22.25 11.87
CA PRO A 148 -3.03 23.30 10.94
C PRO A 148 -2.88 22.87 9.48
N ILE A 149 -3.92 23.08 8.68
CA ILE A 149 -3.96 22.70 7.25
C ILE A 149 -3.73 23.88 6.29
N ASN A 150 -3.57 25.09 6.82
CA ASN A 150 -3.49 26.32 6.03
C ASN A 150 -2.31 26.32 5.04
N GLU A 151 -1.21 25.64 5.38
CA GLU A 151 -0.07 25.49 4.48
C GLU A 151 -0.39 24.66 3.23
N TYR A 152 -1.29 23.68 3.33
CA TYR A 152 -1.72 22.85 2.21
C TYR A 152 -2.76 23.58 1.35
N LEU A 153 -3.61 24.39 1.96
CA LEU A 153 -4.66 25.15 1.24
C LEU A 153 -4.09 26.30 0.41
N ASN A 154 -3.04 26.96 0.89
CA ASN A 154 -2.47 28.14 0.23
C ASN A 154 -1.25 27.81 -0.64
N ASN A 155 -0.71 26.59 -0.56
CA ASN A 155 0.38 26.15 -1.42
C ASN A 155 -0.15 25.12 -2.43
N LYS A 156 -0.19 25.51 -3.70
CA LYS A 156 -0.68 24.67 -4.80
C LYS A 156 0.08 23.35 -4.91
N GLU A 157 1.40 23.35 -4.71
CA GLU A 157 2.22 22.14 -4.80
C GLU A 157 1.84 21.15 -3.69
N LYS A 158 1.77 21.61 -2.44
CA LYS A 158 1.32 20.79 -1.31
C LYS A 158 -0.13 20.30 -1.47
N PHE A 159 -1.01 21.12 -2.04
CA PHE A 159 -2.39 20.72 -2.32
C PHE A 159 -2.45 19.56 -3.32
N GLU A 160 -1.65 19.63 -4.38
CA GLU A 160 -1.55 18.56 -5.39
C GLU A 160 -0.89 17.29 -4.84
N GLU A 161 0.09 17.41 -3.93
CA GLU A 161 0.64 16.26 -3.21
C GLU A 161 -0.46 15.51 -2.43
N ILE A 162 -1.31 16.23 -1.70
CA ILE A 162 -2.45 15.63 -0.99
C ILE A 162 -3.44 15.01 -1.98
N ARG A 163 -3.74 15.69 -3.11
CA ARG A 163 -4.59 15.11 -4.16
C ARG A 163 -4.05 13.77 -4.65
N ASN A 164 -2.75 13.68 -4.90
CA ASN A 164 -2.09 12.46 -5.36
C ASN A 164 -2.15 11.34 -4.31
N ILE A 165 -1.95 11.65 -3.03
CA ILE A 165 -2.08 10.68 -1.93
C ILE A 165 -3.50 10.10 -1.88
N ILE A 166 -4.53 10.96 -1.95
CA ILE A 166 -5.93 10.52 -1.93
C ILE A 166 -6.26 9.70 -3.18
N LEU A 167 -5.75 10.10 -4.35
CA LEU A 167 -5.96 9.35 -5.60
C LEU A 167 -5.30 7.96 -5.54
N GLU A 168 -4.12 7.85 -4.94
CA GLU A 168 -3.43 6.58 -4.73
C GLU A 168 -4.23 5.65 -3.82
N GLU A 169 -4.76 6.17 -2.70
CA GLU A 169 -5.62 5.40 -1.80
C GLU A 169 -6.92 4.97 -2.49
N LYS A 170 -7.58 5.87 -3.23
CA LYS A 170 -8.78 5.56 -4.03
C LYS A 170 -8.50 4.49 -5.08
N THR A 171 -7.34 4.53 -5.73
CA THR A 171 -6.92 3.52 -6.72
C THR A 171 -6.70 2.16 -6.05
N THR A 172 -6.06 2.14 -4.88
CA THR A 172 -5.87 0.93 -4.08
C THR A 172 -7.21 0.30 -3.70
N GLN A 173 -8.14 1.10 -3.19
CA GLN A 173 -9.49 0.64 -2.84
C GLN A 173 -10.24 0.12 -4.06
N TRP A 174 -10.18 0.84 -5.19
CA TRP A 174 -10.81 0.41 -6.44
C TRP A 174 -10.29 -0.96 -6.89
N LEU A 175 -8.97 -1.17 -6.82
CA LEU A 175 -8.36 -2.46 -7.15
C LEU A 175 -8.87 -3.58 -6.25
N ILE A 176 -8.84 -3.38 -4.93
CA ILE A 176 -9.31 -4.40 -3.97
C ILE A 176 -10.79 -4.71 -4.19
N GLN A 177 -11.63 -3.70 -4.44
CA GLN A 177 -13.08 -3.89 -4.70
C GLN A 177 -13.35 -4.58 -6.04
N LYS A 178 -12.45 -4.43 -7.02
CA LYS A 178 -12.65 -4.98 -8.36
C LYS A 178 -12.41 -6.49 -8.42
N PHE A 179 -11.55 -7.02 -7.56
CA PHE A 179 -11.20 -8.44 -7.52
C PHE A 179 -11.87 -9.15 -6.35
N LYS A 180 -12.11 -10.45 -6.49
CA LYS A 180 -12.57 -11.29 -5.37
C LYS A 180 -11.36 -11.79 -4.59
N VAL A 181 -11.34 -11.54 -3.29
CA VAL A 181 -10.28 -11.99 -2.39
C VAL A 181 -10.89 -12.83 -1.27
N TRP A 182 -10.38 -14.05 -1.13
CA TRP A 182 -10.75 -14.99 -0.08
C TRP A 182 -9.61 -15.15 0.92
N ILE A 183 -9.97 -15.44 2.17
CA ILE A 183 -9.00 -15.80 3.20
C ILE A 183 -9.21 -17.29 3.48
N ASP A 184 -8.16 -18.08 3.32
CA ASP A 184 -8.19 -19.49 3.70
C ASP A 184 -7.83 -19.63 5.19
N LEU A 185 -8.84 -19.83 6.02
CA LEU A 185 -8.62 -20.01 7.45
C LEU A 185 -7.96 -21.34 7.80
N LYS A 186 -8.04 -22.37 6.94
CA LYS A 186 -7.46 -23.68 7.23
C LYS A 186 -5.94 -23.62 7.26
N THR A 187 -5.36 -22.81 6.38
CA THR A 187 -3.91 -22.58 6.32
C THR A 187 -3.46 -21.60 7.40
N LEU A 188 -4.27 -20.60 7.74
CA LEU A 188 -3.95 -19.62 8.77
C LEU A 188 -4.01 -20.15 10.20
N VAL A 189 -4.93 -21.07 10.49
CA VAL A 189 -5.16 -21.61 11.84
C VAL A 189 -4.62 -23.03 11.96
N ARG A 190 -3.46 -23.33 11.35
CA ARG A 190 -2.80 -24.63 11.58
C ARG A 190 -2.54 -24.80 13.08
N PHE A 191 -3.41 -25.53 13.76
CA PHE A 191 -3.14 -26.16 15.03
C PHE A 191 -2.11 -27.26 14.75
N ASP A 192 -0.85 -26.99 15.03
CA ASP A 192 0.14 -28.03 15.22
C ASP A 192 -0.20 -28.75 16.52
N GLY A 193 -1.09 -29.75 16.44
CA GLY A 193 -1.39 -30.66 17.54
C GLY A 193 -0.20 -31.51 18.02
N SER A 194 1.04 -31.12 17.77
CA SER A 194 2.25 -31.74 18.33
C SER A 194 2.62 -31.09 19.66
N GLY A 195 1.70 -31.11 20.61
CA GLY A 195 1.99 -30.91 22.03
C GLY A 195 2.22 -32.27 22.69
N ASN A 196 3.46 -32.74 22.69
CA ASN A 196 4.01 -33.78 23.59
C ASN A 196 3.05 -34.91 24.06
N GLU A 197 2.77 -35.88 23.20
CA GLU A 197 2.49 -37.26 23.63
C GLU A 197 3.74 -38.11 23.39
N ASP A 198 4.80 -37.89 24.17
CA ASP A 198 5.88 -38.88 24.33
C ASP A 198 6.67 -38.51 25.59
N ASN A 199 6.09 -38.84 26.75
CA ASN A 199 6.80 -39.03 28.02
C ASN A 199 5.94 -39.87 28.95
N ASN A 200 5.68 -41.13 28.56
CA ASN A 200 5.48 -42.17 29.57
C ASN A 200 5.80 -43.56 29.00
N LYS A 201 7.09 -43.87 28.90
CA LYS A 201 7.61 -45.24 28.95
C LYS A 201 8.87 -45.24 29.82
N ALA A 202 8.68 -45.49 31.11
CA ALA A 202 9.63 -46.16 31.99
C ALA A 202 8.84 -46.77 33.15
#